data_AF-W9W5J4-F1
#
_entry.id   AF-W9W5J4-F1
#
_cell.length_a   1.000
_cell.length_b   1.000
_cell.length_c   1.000
_cell.angle_alpha   90.00
_cell.angle_beta   90.00
_cell.angle_gamma   90.00
#
_symmetry.space_group_name_H-M   'P 1'
#
loop_
_entity.id
_entity.type
_entity.pdbx_description
1 polymer ?
#
loop_
_entity_poly.entity_id
_entity_poly.type
_entity_poly.pdbx_seq_one_letter_code
_entity_poly.pdbx_strand_id
1 'polypeptide(L)'
;MKDLGVETWIGHGTLLGWYWNQRVLPWDNDIDVQMTMETLSRLAARNMSEYHYPAGSADQDTPRTYLLEINPHYRTVSTRDVANKIDGRWIDTTNGKYIDITAVHVSAGKAEHTPFDQGVLFSKEGHRYLSQELFPLQNESFEGIAVRVPRKSAKILSEEYGEKSLTNTRFHWHRFNKTSKIWEPE
;
A
#
# COMPACT_ATOMS: atom_id res chain seq x y z
N MET A 1 -6.25 -10.61 4.84
CA MET A 1 -4.80 -10.61 5.19
C MET A 1 -4.53 -11.17 6.58
N LYS A 2 -5.11 -10.62 7.66
CA LYS A 2 -4.93 -11.12 9.04
C LYS A 2 -5.24 -12.61 9.18
N ASP A 3 -6.41 -13.05 8.71
CA ASP A 3 -6.83 -14.46 8.82
C ASP A 3 -5.98 -15.42 7.96
N LEU A 4 -5.26 -14.87 6.98
CA LEU A 4 -4.31 -15.62 6.15
C LEU A 4 -2.90 -15.67 6.77
N GLY A 5 -2.68 -15.01 7.91
CA GLY A 5 -1.35 -14.89 8.51
C GLY A 5 -0.37 -14.08 7.65
N VAL A 6 -0.90 -13.16 6.83
CA VAL A 6 -0.12 -12.38 5.85
C VAL A 6 0.16 -11.00 6.41
N GLU A 7 1.44 -10.67 6.60
CA GLU A 7 1.88 -9.34 7.01
C GLU A 7 1.85 -8.37 5.84
N THR A 8 1.23 -7.21 6.05
CA THR A 8 1.10 -6.14 5.05
C THR A 8 1.00 -4.79 5.78
N TRP A 9 1.27 -3.71 5.08
CA TRP A 9 1.12 -2.33 5.56
C TRP A 9 0.54 -1.45 4.46
N ILE A 10 -0.10 -0.34 4.83
CA ILE A 10 -0.58 0.64 3.84
C ILE A 10 0.60 1.40 3.23
N GLY A 11 0.53 1.67 1.93
CA GLY A 11 1.57 2.40 1.17
C GLY A 11 0.98 3.56 0.35
N HIS A 12 1.83 4.23 -0.41
CA HIS A 12 1.42 5.17 -1.46
C HIS A 12 0.34 6.19 -1.01
N GLY A 13 -0.72 6.40 -1.79
CA GLY A 13 -1.78 7.37 -1.53
C GLY A 13 -2.54 7.07 -0.24
N THR A 14 -2.73 5.77 0.08
CA THR A 14 -3.36 5.34 1.32
C THR A 14 -2.55 5.74 2.55
N LEU A 15 -1.22 5.59 2.52
CA LEU A 15 -0.34 6.05 3.60
C LEU A 15 -0.34 7.58 3.71
N LEU A 16 -0.46 8.30 2.59
CA LEU A 16 -0.57 9.76 2.60
C LEU A 16 -1.88 10.23 3.23
N GLY A 17 -3.00 9.58 2.91
CA GLY A 17 -4.28 9.81 3.60
C GLY A 17 -4.19 9.52 5.09
N TRP A 18 -3.48 8.45 5.46
CA TRP A 18 -3.19 8.14 6.86
C TRP A 18 -2.47 9.28 7.58
N TYR A 19 -1.41 9.81 6.96
CA TYR A 19 -0.61 10.89 7.51
C TYR A 19 -1.43 12.16 7.82
N TRP A 20 -2.37 12.52 6.94
CA TRP A 20 -3.15 13.76 7.10
C TRP A 20 -4.23 13.66 8.18
N ASN A 21 -5.02 12.60 8.16
CA ASN A 21 -6.16 12.46 9.07
C ASN A 21 -6.67 11.03 9.23
N GLN A 22 -5.85 10.01 8.92
CA GLN A 22 -6.26 8.60 9.04
C GLN A 22 -7.47 8.23 8.17
N ARG A 23 -7.63 8.90 7.02
CA ARG A 23 -8.75 8.69 6.10
C ARG A 23 -8.28 8.64 4.64
N VAL A 24 -9.10 8.05 3.79
CA VAL A 24 -8.93 8.09 2.34
C VAL A 24 -8.97 9.55 1.88
N LEU A 25 -8.04 9.92 1.00
CA LEU A 25 -8.04 11.26 0.41
C LEU A 25 -9.27 11.39 -0.50
N PRO A 26 -10.01 12.52 -0.48
CA PRO A 26 -11.26 12.64 -1.22
C PRO A 26 -11.17 12.47 -2.75
N TRP A 27 -9.97 12.62 -3.32
CA TRP A 27 -9.69 12.49 -4.74
C TRP A 27 -8.98 11.17 -5.11
N ASP A 28 -8.74 10.31 -4.11
CA ASP A 28 -8.08 9.03 -4.30
C ASP A 28 -9.12 7.92 -4.47
N ASN A 29 -8.90 7.03 -5.43
CA ASN A 29 -9.92 6.08 -5.91
C ASN A 29 -9.60 4.62 -5.65
N ASP A 30 -8.39 4.32 -5.21
CA ASP A 30 -7.93 2.99 -4.83
C ASP A 30 -7.28 3.01 -3.44
N ILE A 31 -6.98 1.80 -2.97
CA ILE A 31 -6.26 1.58 -1.71
C ILE A 31 -5.02 0.78 -2.06
N ASP A 32 -3.89 1.22 -1.54
CA ASP A 32 -2.59 0.61 -1.76
C ASP A 32 -2.08 -0.05 -0.50
N VAL A 33 -1.69 -1.30 -0.63
CA VAL A 33 -0.93 -2.00 0.40
C VAL A 33 0.37 -2.54 -0.17
N GLN A 34 1.36 -2.61 0.72
CA GLN A 34 2.65 -3.17 0.45
C GLN A 34 2.87 -4.42 1.29
N MET A 35 3.71 -5.31 0.78
CA MET A 35 4.24 -6.45 1.52
C MET A 35 5.62 -6.81 1.01
N THR A 36 6.37 -7.63 1.76
CA THR A 36 7.64 -8.16 1.24
C THR A 36 7.38 -9.13 0.08
N MET A 37 8.32 -9.22 -0.86
CA MET A 37 8.27 -10.20 -1.95
C MET A 37 8.20 -11.65 -1.43
N GLU A 38 8.80 -11.93 -0.28
CA GLU A 38 8.68 -13.22 0.39
C GLU A 38 7.24 -13.51 0.79
N THR A 39 6.57 -12.55 1.44
CA THR A 39 5.18 -12.67 1.84
C THR A 39 4.26 -12.83 0.63
N LEU A 40 4.45 -12.02 -0.41
CA LEU A 40 3.70 -12.15 -1.65
C LEU A 40 3.90 -13.52 -2.31
N SER A 41 5.13 -14.05 -2.30
CA SER A 41 5.42 -15.38 -2.86
C SER A 41 4.66 -16.50 -2.15
N ARG A 42 4.44 -16.37 -0.83
CA ARG A 42 3.59 -17.30 -0.07
C ARG A 42 2.11 -17.10 -0.40
N LEU A 43 1.68 -15.86 -0.56
CA LEU A 43 0.31 -15.51 -0.95
C LEU A 43 -0.05 -16.01 -2.37
N ALA A 44 0.91 -16.06 -3.28
CA ALA A 44 0.75 -16.53 -4.66
C ALA A 44 0.20 -17.97 -4.78
N ALA A 45 0.41 -18.82 -3.77
CA ALA A 45 -0.20 -20.15 -3.71
C ALA A 45 -1.73 -20.13 -3.63
N ARG A 46 -2.32 -18.95 -3.34
CA ARG A 46 -3.76 -18.70 -3.24
C ARG A 46 -4.28 -17.85 -4.40
N ASN A 47 -3.52 -17.70 -5.48
CA ASN A 47 -3.98 -16.95 -6.64
C ASN A 47 -5.33 -17.48 -7.16
N MET A 48 -6.21 -16.58 -7.57
CA MET A 48 -7.57 -16.85 -8.04
C MET A 48 -8.50 -17.51 -7.01
N SER A 49 -8.21 -17.35 -5.71
CA SER A 49 -9.14 -17.82 -4.66
C SER A 49 -10.16 -16.74 -4.30
N GLU A 50 -11.40 -17.18 -4.07
CA GLU A 50 -12.50 -16.33 -3.61
C GLU A 50 -12.69 -16.42 -2.09
N TYR A 51 -13.05 -15.30 -1.49
CA TYR A 51 -13.33 -15.17 -0.06
C TYR A 51 -14.69 -14.52 0.12
N HIS A 52 -15.62 -15.27 0.70
CA HIS A 52 -17.00 -14.86 0.86
C HIS A 52 -17.25 -14.34 2.28
N TYR A 53 -17.85 -13.16 2.35
CA TYR A 53 -18.24 -12.49 3.57
C TYR A 53 -19.77 -12.34 3.58
N PRO A 54 -20.48 -13.00 4.50
CA PRO A 54 -21.94 -12.94 4.54
C PRO A 54 -22.44 -11.57 4.99
N ALA A 55 -23.69 -11.25 4.68
CA ALA A 55 -24.35 -10.06 5.21
C ALA A 55 -24.33 -10.05 6.75
N GLY A 56 -24.18 -8.87 7.35
CA GLY A 56 -23.98 -8.67 8.78
C GLY A 56 -22.54 -8.85 9.26
N SER A 57 -21.61 -9.26 8.39
CA SER A 57 -20.18 -9.15 8.68
C SER A 57 -19.70 -7.72 8.45
N ALA A 58 -18.94 -7.17 9.41
CA ALA A 58 -18.38 -5.81 9.36
C ALA A 58 -19.40 -4.71 8.98
N ASP A 59 -20.62 -4.80 9.54
CA ASP A 59 -21.74 -3.87 9.32
C ASP A 59 -22.16 -3.70 7.84
N GLN A 60 -21.91 -4.71 7.01
CA GLN A 60 -22.36 -4.73 5.62
C GLN A 60 -23.73 -5.39 5.49
N ASP A 61 -24.72 -4.67 4.95
CA ASP A 61 -26.07 -5.19 4.72
C ASP A 61 -26.15 -6.22 3.57
N THR A 62 -25.11 -6.30 2.74
CA THR A 62 -25.05 -7.19 1.58
C THR A 62 -23.83 -8.10 1.65
N PRO A 63 -23.94 -9.38 1.21
CA PRO A 63 -22.80 -10.26 1.15
C PRO A 63 -21.78 -9.74 0.13
N ARG A 64 -20.49 -9.93 0.42
CA ARG A 64 -19.38 -9.54 -0.45
C ARG A 64 -18.53 -10.76 -0.80
N THR A 65 -18.05 -10.81 -2.03
CA THR A 65 -17.08 -11.81 -2.48
C THR A 65 -15.84 -11.08 -2.98
N TYR A 66 -14.71 -11.38 -2.35
CA TYR A 66 -13.42 -10.83 -2.74
C TYR A 66 -12.58 -11.88 -3.46
N LEU A 67 -12.11 -11.55 -4.66
CA LEU A 67 -11.16 -12.35 -5.42
C LEU A 67 -9.73 -11.90 -5.09
N LEU A 68 -8.85 -12.85 -4.78
CA LEU A 68 -7.41 -12.61 -4.73
C LEU A 68 -6.79 -12.91 -6.09
N GLU A 69 -6.33 -11.88 -6.78
CA GLU A 69 -5.61 -12.01 -8.05
C GLU A 69 -4.13 -11.67 -7.85
N ILE A 70 -3.22 -12.52 -8.31
CA ILE A 70 -1.77 -12.30 -8.29
C ILE A 70 -1.29 -12.22 -9.72
N ASN A 71 -0.60 -11.13 -10.04
CA ASN A 71 -0.05 -10.88 -11.37
C ASN A 71 0.96 -11.99 -11.73
N PRO A 72 0.86 -12.67 -12.88
CA PRO A 72 1.79 -13.73 -13.28
C PRO A 72 3.25 -13.25 -13.39
N HIS A 73 3.47 -11.94 -13.55
CA HIS A 73 4.78 -11.30 -13.62
C HIS A 73 5.22 -10.64 -12.30
N TYR A 74 4.64 -11.04 -11.17
CA TYR A 74 5.00 -10.51 -9.84
C TYR A 74 6.48 -10.74 -9.46
N ARG A 75 7.14 -11.74 -10.07
CA ARG A 75 8.56 -12.04 -9.84
C ARG A 75 9.53 -11.15 -10.62
N THR A 76 9.05 -10.37 -11.59
CA THR A 76 9.89 -9.43 -12.34
C THR A 76 10.36 -8.32 -11.41
N VAL A 77 11.65 -8.02 -11.35
CA VAL A 77 12.21 -7.00 -10.43
C VAL A 77 12.68 -5.73 -11.14
N SER A 78 12.26 -5.54 -12.39
CA SER A 78 12.65 -4.36 -13.18
C SER A 78 11.96 -3.12 -12.64
N THR A 79 12.74 -2.07 -12.35
CA THR A 79 12.21 -0.73 -12.03
C THR A 79 11.98 0.14 -13.27
N ARG A 80 12.20 -0.42 -14.46
CA ARG A 80 12.03 0.26 -15.75
C ARG A 80 10.76 -0.16 -16.49
N ASP A 81 10.07 -1.17 -15.99
CA ASP A 81 8.84 -1.66 -16.57
C ASP A 81 7.68 -0.79 -16.08
N VAL A 82 7.18 0.08 -16.95
CA VAL A 82 6.10 1.01 -16.63
C VAL A 82 4.72 0.35 -16.61
N ALA A 83 4.58 -0.85 -17.19
CA ALA A 83 3.31 -1.56 -17.32
C ALA A 83 3.08 -2.57 -16.20
N ASN A 84 4.15 -3.10 -15.58
CA ASN A 84 4.08 -4.15 -14.57
C ASN A 84 4.46 -3.63 -13.18
N LYS A 85 3.66 -2.70 -12.64
CA LYS A 85 3.90 -2.09 -11.32
C LYS A 85 3.17 -2.79 -10.18
N ILE A 86 1.94 -3.24 -10.44
CA ILE A 86 1.06 -3.90 -9.46
C ILE A 86 1.30 -5.40 -9.48
N ASP A 87 1.52 -5.99 -8.30
CA ASP A 87 1.87 -7.40 -8.14
C ASP A 87 0.68 -8.30 -7.82
N GLY A 88 -0.40 -7.72 -7.32
CA GLY A 88 -1.65 -8.41 -7.09
C GLY A 88 -2.76 -7.47 -6.65
N ARG A 89 -3.97 -8.00 -6.52
CA ARG A 89 -5.17 -7.26 -6.14
C ARG A 89 -6.05 -8.10 -5.24
N TRP A 90 -6.69 -7.42 -4.29
CA TRP A 90 -7.98 -7.87 -3.76
C TRP A 90 -9.08 -7.15 -4.52
N ILE A 91 -10.01 -7.90 -5.12
CA ILE A 91 -11.07 -7.33 -5.97
C ILE A 91 -12.42 -7.68 -5.36
N ASP A 92 -13.22 -6.68 -5.03
CA ASP A 92 -14.64 -6.87 -4.72
C ASP A 92 -15.38 -7.19 -6.03
N THR A 93 -15.74 -8.45 -6.21
CA THR A 93 -16.42 -8.94 -7.43
C THR A 93 -17.82 -8.37 -7.61
N THR A 94 -18.40 -7.76 -6.57
CA THR A 94 -19.77 -7.21 -6.61
C THR A 94 -19.83 -5.81 -7.23
N ASN A 95 -18.74 -5.03 -7.14
CA ASN A 95 -18.71 -3.64 -7.61
C ASN A 95 -17.43 -3.26 -8.39
N GLY A 96 -16.45 -4.15 -8.46
CA GLY A 96 -15.18 -3.94 -9.18
C GLY A 96 -14.15 -3.08 -8.44
N LYS A 97 -14.42 -2.61 -7.22
CA LYS A 97 -13.42 -1.91 -6.40
C LYS A 97 -12.30 -2.87 -6.00
N TYR A 98 -11.10 -2.33 -5.82
CA TYR A 98 -9.93 -3.15 -5.53
C TYR A 98 -8.97 -2.48 -4.54
N ILE A 99 -8.09 -3.31 -3.99
CA ILE A 99 -6.91 -2.93 -3.22
C ILE A 99 -5.70 -3.42 -4.00
N ASP A 100 -4.81 -2.51 -4.38
CA ASP A 100 -3.57 -2.81 -5.07
C ASP A 100 -2.51 -3.31 -4.09
N ILE A 101 -1.80 -4.36 -4.51
CA ILE A 101 -0.69 -4.95 -3.77
C ILE A 101 0.59 -4.69 -4.55
N THR A 102 1.55 -4.03 -3.93
CA THR A 102 2.92 -3.89 -4.46
C THR A 102 3.93 -4.59 -3.54
N ALA A 103 4.88 -5.29 -4.15
CA ALA A 103 5.93 -6.00 -3.44
C ALA A 103 7.14 -5.11 -3.20
N VAL A 104 7.73 -5.27 -2.03
CA VAL A 104 9.04 -4.76 -1.69
C VAL A 104 10.07 -5.89 -1.78
N HIS A 105 11.04 -5.72 -2.66
CA HIS A 105 12.13 -6.65 -2.96
C HIS A 105 13.39 -6.29 -2.19
N VAL A 106 14.25 -7.28 -1.93
CA VAL A 106 15.60 -7.06 -1.42
C VAL A 106 16.54 -6.91 -2.61
N SER A 107 17.29 -5.82 -2.68
CA SER A 107 18.37 -5.66 -3.65
C SER A 107 19.51 -6.64 -3.31
N ALA A 108 19.84 -7.51 -4.25
CA ALA A 108 20.95 -8.46 -4.11
C ALA A 108 22.33 -7.78 -4.14
N GLY A 109 22.39 -6.47 -4.42
CA GLY A 109 23.62 -5.78 -4.80
C GLY A 109 24.12 -6.25 -6.18
N LYS A 110 24.74 -5.36 -6.97
CA LYS A 110 25.48 -5.82 -8.15
C LYS A 110 26.83 -6.39 -7.68
N ALA A 111 27.16 -7.59 -8.16
CA ALA A 111 28.55 -8.02 -8.18
C ALA A 111 29.34 -7.03 -9.05
N GLU A 112 30.47 -6.59 -8.50
CA GLU A 112 31.45 -5.64 -9.05
C GLU A 112 31.15 -4.14 -8.83
N HIS A 113 31.87 -3.59 -7.86
CA HIS A 113 32.21 -2.18 -7.64
C HIS A 113 31.12 -1.16 -7.25
N THR A 114 29.99 -1.59 -6.67
CA THR A 114 29.05 -0.65 -6.00
C THR A 114 28.83 -1.00 -4.52
N PRO A 115 29.37 -0.21 -3.56
CA PRO A 115 29.13 -0.40 -2.13
C PRO A 115 27.71 -0.06 -1.64
N PHE A 116 26.80 0.41 -2.51
CA PHE A 116 25.60 1.15 -2.08
C PHE A 116 24.30 0.33 -1.90
N ASP A 117 24.23 -0.94 -2.34
CA ASP A 117 22.92 -1.55 -2.63
C ASP A 117 22.61 -2.86 -1.91
N GLN A 118 23.50 -3.41 -1.09
CA GLN A 118 23.21 -4.65 -0.36
C GLN A 118 22.32 -4.36 0.86
N GLY A 119 21.13 -4.96 0.90
CA GLY A 119 20.16 -4.75 1.99
C GLY A 119 19.25 -3.53 1.82
N VAL A 120 19.33 -2.84 0.68
CA VAL A 120 18.31 -1.85 0.29
C VAL A 120 17.07 -2.59 -0.18
N LEU A 121 15.92 -2.13 0.29
CA LEU A 121 14.61 -2.61 -0.11
C LEU A 121 14.08 -1.73 -1.24
N PHE A 122 13.35 -2.27 -2.21
CA PHE A 122 12.82 -1.47 -3.32
C PHE A 122 11.53 -2.02 -3.90
N SER A 123 10.71 -1.17 -4.50
CA SER A 123 9.53 -1.57 -5.29
C SER A 123 9.80 -1.46 -6.80
N LYS A 124 8.94 -2.08 -7.61
CA LYS A 124 8.98 -1.97 -9.09
C LYS A 124 8.82 -0.55 -9.62
N GLU A 125 8.27 0.37 -8.83
CA GLU A 125 8.16 1.77 -9.20
C GLU A 125 9.45 2.56 -8.96
N GLY A 126 10.46 1.92 -8.40
CA GLY A 126 11.76 2.53 -8.14
C GLY A 126 11.86 3.21 -6.77
N HIS A 127 10.83 3.12 -5.93
CA HIS A 127 10.95 3.53 -4.53
C HIS A 127 11.95 2.65 -3.81
N ARG A 128 12.78 3.27 -2.96
CA ARG A 128 13.87 2.62 -2.24
C ARG A 128 13.73 2.92 -0.76
N TYR A 129 13.97 1.91 0.06
CA TYR A 129 13.80 1.98 1.50
C TYR A 129 14.98 1.33 2.20
N LEU A 130 15.40 1.91 3.33
CA LEU A 130 16.20 1.21 4.31
C LEU A 130 15.29 0.31 5.16
N SER A 131 15.79 -0.84 5.59
CA SER A 131 15.03 -1.73 6.48
C SER A 131 14.52 -1.00 7.74
N GLN A 132 15.33 -0.11 8.33
CA GLN A 132 14.97 0.70 9.49
C GLN A 132 13.93 1.81 9.24
N GLU A 133 13.59 2.08 7.98
CA GLU A 133 12.51 3.02 7.61
C GLU A 133 11.16 2.31 7.54
N LEU A 134 11.15 1.05 7.10
CA LEU A 134 9.94 0.23 7.10
C LEU A 134 9.71 -0.41 8.48
N PHE A 135 10.74 -1.03 9.06
CA PHE A 135 10.59 -1.96 10.18
C PHE A 135 11.14 -1.45 11.53
N PRO A 136 10.59 -1.95 12.67
CA PRO A 136 9.34 -2.71 12.75
C PRO A 136 8.16 -1.83 12.33
N LEU A 137 7.16 -2.45 11.70
CA LEU A 137 5.91 -1.78 11.36
C LEU A 137 5.19 -1.32 12.63
N GLN A 138 4.49 -0.20 12.55
CA GLN A 138 3.71 0.35 13.67
C GLN A 138 2.23 -0.01 13.51
N ASN A 139 1.58 -0.38 14.61
CA ASN A 139 0.14 -0.62 14.62
C ASN A 139 -0.58 0.72 14.76
N GLU A 140 -1.48 1.01 13.83
CA GLU A 140 -2.20 2.29 13.73
C GLU A 140 -3.65 2.05 13.33
N SER A 141 -4.44 3.12 13.21
CA SER A 141 -5.78 3.10 12.63
C SER A 141 -5.86 3.90 11.33
N PHE A 142 -6.71 3.43 10.41
CA PHE A 142 -7.09 4.10 9.18
C PHE A 142 -8.55 3.77 8.90
N GLU A 143 -9.40 4.77 8.66
CA GLU A 143 -10.86 4.58 8.50
C GLU A 143 -11.50 3.76 9.64
N GLY A 144 -10.98 3.89 10.86
CA GLY A 144 -11.46 3.15 12.04
C GLY A 144 -11.06 1.67 12.08
N ILE A 145 -10.33 1.16 11.08
CA ILE A 145 -9.81 -0.21 11.07
C ILE A 145 -8.32 -0.25 11.47
N ALA A 146 -7.90 -1.34 12.11
CA ALA A 146 -6.52 -1.55 12.48
C ALA A 146 -5.66 -1.83 11.24
N VAL A 147 -4.59 -1.06 11.07
CA VAL A 147 -3.64 -1.18 9.96
C VAL A 147 -2.20 -1.19 10.49
N ARG A 148 -1.26 -1.48 9.61
CA ARG A 148 0.16 -1.28 9.87
C ARG A 148 0.72 -0.20 8.97
N VAL A 149 1.66 0.58 9.50
CA VAL A 149 2.38 1.61 8.76
C VAL A 149 3.90 1.47 8.91
N PRO A 150 4.70 1.96 7.94
CA PRO A 150 6.14 2.03 8.07
C PRO A 150 6.64 2.85 9.28
N ARG A 151 7.75 2.45 9.89
CA ARG A 151 8.37 3.15 11.03
C ARG A 151 8.68 4.62 10.77
N LYS A 152 9.11 4.98 9.56
CA LYS A 152 9.44 6.36 9.15
C LYS A 152 8.53 6.84 8.03
N SER A 153 7.22 6.68 8.21
CA SER A 153 6.19 7.02 7.20
C SER A 153 6.32 8.44 6.61
N ALA A 154 6.53 9.48 7.43
CA ALA A 154 6.70 10.85 6.92
C ALA A 154 7.92 10.99 5.98
N LYS A 155 9.03 10.31 6.30
CA LYS A 155 10.22 10.30 5.44
C LYS A 155 9.89 9.63 4.10
N ILE A 156 9.31 8.44 4.14
CA ILE A 156 8.93 7.67 2.95
C ILE A 156 8.02 8.49 2.05
N LEU A 157 6.96 9.09 2.60
CA LEU A 157 6.04 9.94 1.85
C LEU A 157 6.73 11.18 1.27
N SER A 158 7.68 11.79 2.00
CA SER A 158 8.42 12.94 1.50
C SER A 158 9.37 12.59 0.34
N GLU A 159 9.94 11.39 0.34
CA GLU A 159 10.78 10.90 -0.76
C GLU A 159 9.94 10.50 -1.99
N GLU A 160 8.71 10.04 -1.77
CA GLU A 160 7.77 9.62 -2.81
C GLU A 160 7.03 10.79 -3.47
N TYR A 161 6.43 11.67 -2.68
CA TYR A 161 5.56 12.76 -3.15
C TYR A 161 6.13 14.17 -2.94
N GLY A 162 7.32 14.27 -2.34
CA GLY A 162 7.95 15.55 -1.97
C GLY A 162 7.43 16.13 -0.66
N GLU A 163 8.23 16.95 0.02
CA GLU A 163 7.89 17.56 1.32
C GLU A 163 6.59 18.37 1.33
N LYS A 164 6.22 18.95 0.18
CA LYS A 164 4.98 19.72 0.03
C LYS A 164 3.72 18.85 0.16
N SER A 165 3.81 17.55 -0.13
CA SER A 165 2.67 16.63 0.03
C SER A 165 2.19 16.52 1.49
N LEU A 166 3.09 16.78 2.45
CA LEU A 166 2.84 16.68 3.88
C LEU A 166 2.41 18.01 4.51
N THR A 167 2.46 19.11 3.77
CA THR A 167 2.30 20.46 4.32
C THR A 167 1.35 21.34 3.53
N ASN A 168 1.18 21.09 2.23
CA ASN A 168 0.28 21.87 1.40
C ASN A 168 -1.18 21.56 1.76
N THR A 169 -1.90 22.59 2.20
CA THR A 169 -3.30 22.46 2.64
C THR A 169 -4.30 22.75 1.53
N ARG A 170 -3.85 22.83 0.27
CA ARG A 170 -4.72 22.97 -0.91
C ARG A 170 -4.25 22.04 -2.02
N PHE A 171 -5.10 21.13 -2.44
CA PHE A 171 -4.80 20.16 -3.49
C PHE A 171 -6.12 19.63 -4.10
N HIS A 172 -6.14 19.36 -5.40
CA HIS A 172 -7.29 18.75 -6.10
C HIS A 172 -8.67 19.36 -5.75
N TRP A 173 -8.81 20.70 -5.75
CA TRP A 173 -10.07 21.39 -5.41
C TRP A 173 -10.56 21.14 -3.97
N HIS A 174 -9.64 20.85 -3.06
CA HIS A 174 -9.92 20.69 -1.64
C HIS A 174 -8.95 21.52 -0.81
N ARG A 175 -9.41 21.91 0.38
CA ARG A 175 -8.63 22.58 1.41
C ARG A 175 -8.64 21.77 2.70
N PHE A 176 -7.46 21.55 3.27
CA PHE A 176 -7.36 20.91 4.58
C PHE A 176 -7.70 21.90 5.69
N ASN A 177 -8.81 21.67 6.36
CA ASN A 177 -9.23 22.44 7.51
C ASN A 177 -8.42 22.01 8.74
N LYS A 178 -7.55 22.90 9.20
CA LYS A 178 -6.63 22.62 10.31
C LYS A 178 -7.34 22.39 11.65
N THR A 179 -8.58 22.85 11.79
CA THR A 179 -9.42 22.71 12.99
C THR A 179 -10.15 21.37 12.98
N SER A 180 -10.92 21.07 11.92
CA SER A 180 -11.67 19.81 11.81
C SER A 180 -10.80 18.62 11.45
N LYS A 181 -9.58 18.85 10.93
CA LYS A 181 -8.66 17.83 10.37
C LYS A 181 -9.26 17.08 9.19
N ILE A 182 -10.03 17.77 8.36
CA ILE A 182 -10.70 17.18 7.19
C ILE A 182 -10.35 17.97 5.94
N TRP A 183 -10.24 17.26 4.82
CA TRP A 183 -10.18 17.84 3.48
C TRP A 183 -11.60 18.23 3.04
N GLU A 184 -11.85 19.53 2.92
CA GLU A 184 -13.15 20.09 2.52
C GLU A 184 -13.09 20.54 1.06
N PRO A 185 -14.13 20.27 0.23
CA PRO A 185 -14.21 20.80 -1.13
C PRO A 185 -14.13 22.33 -1.15
N GLU A 186 -13.44 22.90 -2.13
CA GLU A 186 -13.38 24.35 -2.42
C GLU A 186 -14.46 24.79 -3.41
#